data_AF-A0A2H0YP26-F1
#
_entry.id   AF-A0A2H0YP26-F1
#
_cell.length_a   1.000
_cell.length_b   1.000
_cell.length_c   1.000
_cell.angle_alpha   90.00
_cell.angle_beta   90.00
_cell.angle_gamma   90.00
#
_symmetry.space_group_name_H-M   'P 1'
#
loop_
_entity.id
_entity.type
_entity.pdbx_description
1 polymer ?
#
loop_
_entity_poly.entity_id
_entity_poly.type
_entity_poly.pdbx_seq_one_letter_code
_entity_poly.pdbx_strand_id
1 'polypeptide(L)'
;MMTRNRKLIIIAIVTAVIVIFARAPWLDNQSLYDKVFEERAKIDGTTNKYTGELICDYNVMWAPFGRWVASCEGGYYVTFWGKIVIK
;
A
#
# COMPACT_ATOMS: atom_id res chain seq x y z
N MET A 1 -6.85 -34.09 -22.94
CA MET A 1 -6.19 -33.07 -23.80
C MET A 1 -7.06 -31.81 -23.79
N MET A 2 -6.65 -30.73 -23.11
CA MET A 2 -7.43 -29.47 -23.12
C MET A 2 -7.34 -28.78 -24.49
N THR A 3 -8.48 -28.35 -25.04
CA THR A 3 -8.54 -27.57 -26.28
C THR A 3 -7.80 -26.24 -26.10
N ARG A 4 -7.13 -25.77 -27.17
CA ARG A 4 -6.30 -24.54 -27.18
C ARG A 4 -7.05 -23.32 -26.61
N ASN A 5 -8.34 -23.22 -26.90
CA ASN A 5 -9.21 -22.15 -26.39
C ASN A 5 -9.40 -22.21 -24.87
N ARG A 6 -9.51 -23.43 -24.29
CA ARG A 6 -9.66 -23.61 -22.84
C ARG A 6 -8.39 -23.19 -22.09
N LYS A 7 -7.20 -23.43 -22.66
CA LYS A 7 -5.93 -22.96 -22.08
C LYS A 7 -5.84 -21.43 -22.06
N LEU A 8 -6.22 -20.77 -23.15
CA LEU A 8 -6.22 -19.30 -23.24
C LEU A 8 -7.18 -18.66 -22.23
N ILE A 9 -8.37 -19.23 -22.06
CA ILE A 9 -9.35 -18.76 -21.06
C ILE A 9 -8.77 -18.87 -19.65
N ILE A 10 -8.14 -20.00 -19.31
CA ILE A 10 -7.53 -20.19 -17.99
C ILE A 10 -6.41 -19.16 -17.75
N ILE A 11 -5.54 -18.95 -18.74
CA ILE A 11 -4.47 -17.96 -18.63
C ILE A 11 -5.06 -16.56 -18.40
N ALA A 12 -6.08 -16.17 -19.16
CA ALA A 12 -6.73 -14.87 -19.01
C ALA A 12 -7.34 -14.69 -17.61
N ILE A 13 -8.01 -15.72 -17.07
CA ILE A 13 -8.58 -15.68 -15.71
C ILE A 13 -7.46 -15.53 -14.67
N VAL A 14 -6.39 -16.34 -14.78
CA VAL A 14 -5.26 -16.28 -13.85
C VAL A 14 -4.60 -14.90 -13.89
N THR A 15 -4.37 -14.34 -15.07
CA THR A 15 -3.81 -13.00 -15.23
C THR A 15 -4.73 -11.94 -14.61
N ALA A 16 -6.04 -12.02 -14.84
CA ALA A 16 -7.00 -11.08 -14.24
C ALA A 16 -6.98 -11.14 -12.70
N VAL A 17 -6.94 -12.36 -12.14
CA VAL A 17 -6.82 -12.56 -10.69
C VAL A 17 -5.53 -11.93 -10.17
N ILE A 18 -4.39 -12.16 -10.81
CA ILE A 18 -3.10 -11.56 -10.39
C ILE A 18 -3.17 -10.04 -10.40
N VAL A 19 -3.77 -9.43 -11.42
CA VAL A 19 -3.91 -7.96 -11.50
C VAL A 19 -4.78 -7.42 -10.37
N ILE A 20 -5.88 -8.09 -10.02
CA ILE A 20 -6.75 -7.70 -8.90
C ILE A 20 -5.97 -7.76 -7.58
N PHE A 21 -5.23 -8.85 -7.35
CA PHE A 21 -4.39 -8.99 -6.15
C PHE A 21 -3.26 -7.96 -6.10
N ALA A 22 -2.60 -7.68 -7.23
CA ALA A 22 -1.55 -6.67 -7.30
C ALA A 22 -2.09 -5.25 -7.04
N ARG A 23 -3.34 -4.97 -7.41
CA ARG A 23 -3.99 -3.68 -7.11
C ARG A 23 -4.40 -3.57 -5.64
N ALA A 24 -4.73 -4.69 -4.99
CA ALA A 24 -5.25 -4.75 -3.63
C ALA A 24 -6.37 -3.71 -3.41
N PRO A 25 -7.51 -3.82 -4.11
CA PRO A 25 -8.58 -2.82 -4.07
C PRO A 25 -9.27 -2.68 -2.71
N TRP A 26 -9.13 -3.67 -1.83
CA TRP A 26 -9.65 -3.63 -0.46
C TRP A 26 -8.82 -2.77 0.50
N LEU A 27 -7.62 -2.31 0.08
CA LEU A 27 -6.84 -1.35 0.84
C LEU A 27 -7.35 0.06 0.57
N ASP A 28 -8.03 0.62 1.56
CA ASP A 28 -8.45 2.02 1.57
C ASP A 28 -7.28 2.94 1.92
N ASN A 29 -7.08 3.98 1.11
CA ASN A 29 -5.92 4.86 1.27
C ASN A 29 -6.01 5.71 2.55
N GLN A 30 -7.21 6.12 2.96
CA GLN A 30 -7.38 6.97 4.15
C GLN A 30 -7.05 6.18 5.41
N SER A 31 -7.58 4.96 5.55
CA SER A 31 -7.27 4.08 6.69
C SER A 31 -5.78 3.76 6.81
N LEU A 32 -5.09 3.63 5.68
CA LEU A 32 -3.65 3.39 5.66
C LEU A 32 -2.85 4.62 6.04
N TYR A 33 -3.25 5.79 5.55
CA TYR A 33 -2.71 7.06 5.97
C TYR A 33 -2.86 7.22 7.49
N ASP A 34 -4.08 7.09 8.02
CA ASP A 34 -4.37 7.29 9.44
C ASP A 34 -3.53 6.34 10.32
N LYS A 35 -3.44 5.06 9.92
CA LYS A 35 -2.66 4.06 10.63
C LYS A 35 -1.16 4.36 10.65
N VAL A 36 -0.59 4.71 9.49
CA VAL A 36 0.84 5.05 9.41
C VAL A 36 1.10 6.34 10.16
N PHE A 37 0.22 7.32 10.06
CA PHE A 37 0.33 8.59 10.77
C PHE A 37 0.35 8.38 12.29
N GLU A 38 -0.59 7.62 12.82
CA GLU A 38 -0.67 7.31 14.25
C GLU A 38 0.57 6.56 14.76
N GLU A 39 1.04 5.55 14.02
CA GLU A 39 2.16 4.71 14.44
C GLU A 39 3.54 5.36 14.23
N ARG A 40 3.69 6.22 13.20
CA ARG A 40 5.01 6.64 12.70
C ARG A 40 5.26 8.14 12.74
N ALA A 41 4.24 8.98 12.68
CA ALA A 41 4.46 10.40 12.42
C ALA A 41 5.30 11.11 13.50
N LYS A 42 5.23 10.64 14.75
CA LYS A 42 6.05 11.15 15.88
C LYS A 42 7.47 10.58 15.90
N ILE A 43 7.68 9.42 15.27
CA ILE A 43 8.95 8.70 15.28
C ILE A 43 9.85 9.19 14.16
N ASP A 44 9.29 9.40 12.97
CA ASP A 44 10.04 9.79 11.78
C ASP A 44 10.15 11.30 11.59
N GLY A 45 9.49 12.12 12.43
CA GLY A 45 9.58 13.58 12.33
C GLY A 45 8.58 14.20 11.37
N THR A 46 7.65 13.41 10.81
CA THR A 46 6.48 13.92 10.06
C THR A 46 5.66 14.91 10.92
N THR A 47 5.57 14.67 12.23
CA THR A 47 5.01 15.60 13.22
C THR A 47 6.10 16.07 14.18
N ASN A 48 6.07 17.36 14.53
CA ASN A 48 6.93 17.89 15.57
C ASN A 48 6.58 17.25 16.92
N LYS A 49 7.55 16.57 17.54
CA LYS A 49 7.37 15.88 18.81
C LYS A 49 7.01 16.79 20.01
N TYR A 50 7.32 18.09 19.92
CA TYR A 50 7.07 19.06 20.98
C TYR A 50 5.81 19.89 20.76
N THR A 51 5.56 20.34 19.53
CA THR A 51 4.40 21.20 19.20
C THR A 51 3.20 20.41 18.67
N GLY A 52 3.41 19.18 18.18
CA GLY A 52 2.37 18.40 17.51
C GLY A 52 2.01 18.92 16.12
N GLU A 53 2.76 19.91 15.60
CA GLU A 53 2.53 20.47 14.28
C GLU A 53 2.95 19.49 13.19
N LEU A 54 2.11 19.38 12.17
CA LEU A 54 2.41 18.63 10.95
C LEU A 54 3.50 19.37 10.18
N ILE A 55 4.67 18.76 10.04
CA ILE A 55 5.80 19.32 9.30
C ILE A 55 5.66 18.99 7.82
N CYS A 56 5.44 17.71 7.52
CA CYS A 56 5.24 17.24 6.17
C CYS A 56 4.28 16.05 6.16
N ASP A 57 3.27 16.10 5.31
CA ASP A 57 2.19 15.11 5.30
C ASP A 57 2.57 13.83 4.55
N TYR A 58 1.92 12.71 4.86
CA TYR A 58 2.09 11.48 4.10
C TYR A 58 1.23 11.48 2.82
N ASN A 59 1.81 10.96 1.76
CA ASN A 59 1.08 10.61 0.55
C ASN A 59 1.00 9.09 0.39
N VAL A 60 -0.17 8.59 0.01
CA VAL A 60 -0.44 7.17 -0.22
C VAL A 60 -0.45 6.88 -1.72
N MET A 61 0.52 6.12 -2.18
CA MET A 61 0.71 5.74 -3.57
C MET A 61 0.45 4.25 -3.78
N TRP A 62 0.02 3.88 -4.98
CA TRP A 62 -0.09 2.47 -5.34
C TRP A 62 1.29 1.81 -5.42
N ALA A 63 1.39 0.60 -4.89
CA ALA A 63 2.51 -0.30 -5.10
C ALA A 63 1.99 -1.73 -5.32
N PRO A 64 2.67 -2.58 -6.12
CA PRO A 64 2.21 -3.94 -6.36
C PRO A 64 2.04 -4.71 -5.06
N PHE A 65 0.83 -5.24 -4.82
CA PHE A 65 0.48 -5.97 -3.60
C PHE A 65 0.50 -5.13 -2.32
N GLY A 66 0.18 -3.83 -2.42
CA GLY A 66 0.16 -2.95 -1.26
C GLY A 66 -0.06 -1.47 -1.57
N ARG A 67 0.44 -0.63 -0.66
CA ARG A 67 0.59 0.81 -0.85
C ARG A 67 1.96 1.25 -0.36
N TRP A 68 2.47 2.30 -0.96
CA TRP A 68 3.63 3.03 -0.48
C TRP A 68 3.13 4.30 0.20
N VAL A 69 3.42 4.48 1.48
CA VAL A 69 3.01 5.65 2.28
C VAL A 69 4.28 6.42 2.63
N ALA A 70 4.45 7.62 2.10
CA ALA A 70 5.69 8.38 2.28
C ALA A 70 5.44 9.85 2.56
N SER A 71 6.24 10.38 3.49
CA SER A 71 6.37 11.80 3.80
C SER A 71 7.75 12.28 3.33
N CYS A 72 8.09 13.53 3.66
CA CYS A 72 9.43 14.07 3.43
C CYS A 72 10.53 13.32 4.22
N GLU A 73 10.17 12.75 5.37
CA GLU A 73 11.13 12.20 6.33
C GLU A 73 11.16 10.65 6.30
N GLY A 74 10.06 10.01 5.89
CA GLY A 74 9.91 8.56 5.99
C GLY A 74 9.14 7.95 4.83
N GLY A 75 9.42 6.68 4.53
CA GLY A 75 8.72 5.90 3.52
C GLY A 75 8.41 4.49 4.01
N TYR A 76 7.14 4.10 3.96
CA TYR A 76 6.65 2.85 4.50
C TYR A 76 5.92 2.05 3.43
N TYR A 77 6.27 0.77 3.33
CA TYR A 77 5.52 -0.16 2.49
C TYR A 77 4.44 -0.83 3.34
N VAL A 78 3.18 -0.64 2.97
CA VAL A 78 2.07 -1.37 3.57
C VAL A 78 1.66 -2.50 2.66
N THR A 79 1.80 -3.73 3.14
CA THR A 79 1.46 -4.92 2.36
C THR A 79 -0.05 -5.04 2.13
N PHE A 80 -0.48 -5.89 1.20
CA PHE A 80 -1.89 -6.19 0.93
C PHE A 80 -2.65 -6.80 2.13
N TRP A 81 -1.92 -7.19 3.19
CA TRP A 81 -2.46 -7.61 4.49
C TRP A 81 -2.53 -6.47 5.52
N GLY A 82 -2.22 -5.24 5.14
CA GLY A 82 -2.23 -4.08 6.05
C GLY A 82 -1.06 -4.03 7.03
N LYS A 83 0.01 -4.81 6.81
CA LYS A 83 1.21 -4.79 7.64
C LYS A 83 2.18 -3.71 7.15
N ILE A 84 2.57 -2.82 8.05
CA ILE A 84 3.58 -1.79 7.79
C ILE A 84 4.97 -2.44 7.85
N VAL A 85 5.75 -2.31 6.78
CA VAL A 85 7.13 -2.77 6.67
C VAL A 85 8.02 -1.55 6.48
N ILE A 86 9.02 -1.42 7.36
CA ILE A 86 10.01 -0.34 7.34
C ILE A 86 11.05 -0.67 6.27
N LYS A 87 11.45 0.33 5.50
CA LYS A 87 12.67 0.26 4.71
C LYS A 87 13.73 1.15 5.35
#